data_AF-A0A523RQZ9-F1
#
_entry.id   AF-A0A523RQZ9-F1
#
_cell.length_a   1.000
_cell.length_b   1.000
_cell.length_c   1.000
_cell.angle_alpha   90.00
_cell.angle_beta   90.00
_cell.angle_gamma   90.00
#
_symmetry.space_group_name_H-M   'P 1'
#
loop_
_entity.id
_entity.type
_entity.pdbx_description
1 polymer ?
#
loop_
_entity_poly.entity_id
_entity_poly.type
_entity_poly.pdbx_seq_one_letter_code
_entity_poly.pdbx_strand_id
1 'polypeptide(L)' 'MKVVQTTVSPEEHALLVARARRAQRSLKDLLRSIIRSYLTSDDVNADDPFFNLKFKGKKGERGSVEHDVALYGTGE' A
#
# COMPACT_ATOMS: atom_id res chain seq x y z
N MET A 1 -6.20 2.16 19.07
CA MET A 1 -5.23 3.04 18.39
C MET A 1 -3.86 2.82 19.02
N LYS A 2 -2.82 2.44 18.26
CA LYS A 2 -1.46 2.26 18.81
C LYS A 2 -0.71 3.58 18.69
N VAL A 3 -0.13 4.07 19.78
CA VAL A 3 0.74 5.24 19.77
C VAL A 3 2.18 4.77 19.56
N VAL A 4 2.85 5.34 18.56
CA VAL A 4 4.27 5.12 18.28
C VAL A 4 5.00 6.40 18.66
N GLN A 5 5.97 6.29 19.55
CA GLN A 5 6.87 7.38 19.92
C GLN A 5 8.15 7.26 19.09
N THR A 6 8.67 8.40 18.65
CA THR A 6 9.93 8.49 17.91
C THR A 6 10.67 9.74 18.35
N THR A 7 11.98 9.75 18.13
CA THR A 7 12.85 10.89 18.40
C THR A 7 13.28 11.50 17.09
N VAL A 8 13.13 12.82 16.99
CA VAL A 8 13.62 13.64 15.88
C VAL A 8 14.46 14.77 16.44
N SER A 9 15.41 15.26 15.66
CA SER A 9 16.19 16.43 16.04
C SER A 9 15.30 17.69 16.14
N PRO A 10 15.71 18.71 16.91
CA PRO A 10 15.00 19.99 16.98
C PRO A 10 14.80 20.64 15.60
N GLU A 11 15.80 20.52 14.71
CA GLU A 11 15.79 21.07 13.35
C GLU A 11 14.73 20.39 12.49
N GLU A 12 14.68 19.05 12.51
CA GLU A 12 13.66 18.26 11.80
C GLU A 12 12.25 18.57 12.33
N HIS A 13 12.10 18.67 13.65
CA HIS A 13 10.82 19.03 14.25
C HIS A 13 10.35 20.41 13.78
N ALA A 14 11.24 21.41 13.76
CA ALA A 14 10.93 22.74 13.25
C ALA A 14 10.49 22.73 11.77
N LEU A 15 11.18 21.93 10.94
CA LEU A 15 10.83 21.73 9.54
C LEU A 15 9.44 21.12 9.37
N LEU A 16 9.14 20.07 10.14
CA LEU A 16 7.84 19.39 10.12
C LEU A 16 6.70 20.31 10.56
N VAL A 17 6.90 21.11 11.60
CA VAL A 17 5.93 22.10 12.06
C VAL A 17 5.69 23.18 11.01
N ALA A 18 6.76 23.71 10.40
CA ALA A 18 6.64 24.69 9.33
C ALA A 18 5.86 24.15 8.13
N ARG A 19 6.11 22.89 7.75
CA ARG A 19 5.38 22.21 6.67
C ARG A 19 3.91 21.98 7.02
N ALA A 20 3.60 21.59 8.26
CA ALA A 20 2.22 21.41 8.72
C ALA A 20 1.43 22.72 8.70
N ARG A 21 2.05 23.84 9.11
CA ARG A 21 1.45 25.17 9.04
C ARG A 21 1.16 25.59 7.59
N ARG A 22 2.11 25.41 6.67
CA ARG A 22 1.91 25.71 5.24
C ARG A 22 0.76 24.88 4.64
N ALA A 23 0.64 23.63 5.06
CA ALA A 23 -0.42 22.73 4.61
C ALA A 23 -1.76 22.93 5.35
N GLN A 24 -1.85 23.85 6.32
CA GLN A 24 -3.01 24.06 7.20
C GLN A 24 -3.54 22.76 7.83
N ARG A 25 -2.63 21.87 8.21
CA ARG A 25 -2.95 20.56 8.81
C ARG A 25 -2.31 20.42 10.18
N SER A 26 -2.88 19.56 11.02
CA SER A 26 -2.19 19.14 12.24
C SER A 26 -0.92 18.35 11.88
N LEU A 27 0.10 18.42 12.73
CA LEU A 27 1.34 17.67 12.53
C LEU A 27 1.07 16.16 12.43
N LYS A 28 0.10 15.66 13.22
CA LYS A 28 -0.32 14.25 13.20
C LYS A 28 -0.93 13.85 11.86
N ASP A 29 -1.79 14.69 11.29
CA ASP A 29 -2.46 14.38 10.02
C ASP A 29 -1.49 14.48 8.84
N LEU A 30 -0.57 15.45 8.87
CA LEU A 30 0.51 15.54 7.91
C LEU A 30 1.38 14.27 7.94
N LEU A 31 1.86 13.88 9.13
CA LEU A 31 2.71 12.69 9.27
C LEU A 31 1.97 11.41 8.85
N ARG A 32 0.69 11.26 9.22
CA ARG A 32 -0.13 10.12 8.78
C ARG A 32 -0.22 10.07 7.25
N SER A 33 -0.42 11.21 6.61
CA SER A 33 -0.49 11.30 5.14
C SER A 33 0.83 10.90 4.48
N ILE A 34 1.97 11.39 5.01
CA ILE A 34 3.30 11.09 4.47
C ILE A 34 3.64 9.61 4.64
N ILE A 35 3.41 9.05 5.83
CA ILE A 35 3.65 7.63 6.10
C ILE A 35 2.77 6.78 5.18
N ARG A 36 1.50 7.15 5.00
CA ARG A 36 0.62 6.46 4.07
C ARG A 36 1.14 6.53 2.65
N SER A 37 1.49 7.70 2.13
CA SER A 37 2.04 7.80 0.77
C SER A 37 3.33 7.00 0.58
N TYR A 38 4.15 6.86 1.63
CA TYR A 38 5.37 6.06 1.57
C TYR A 38 5.08 4.56 1.56
N LEU A 39 4.14 4.11 2.39
CA LEU A 39 3.76 2.69 2.48
C LEU A 39 2.88 2.23 1.32
N THR A 40 2.06 3.15 0.79
CA THR A 40 1.19 2.96 -0.37
C THR A 40 1.89 3.45 -1.63
N SER A 41 3.23 3.41 -1.68
CA SER A 41 3.92 3.59 -2.96
C SER A 41 3.48 2.44 -3.85
N ASP A 42 2.53 2.73 -4.74
CA ASP A 42 1.90 1.85 -5.72
C ASP A 42 2.89 1.44 -6.83
N ASP A 43 4.13 1.09 -6.47
CA ASP A 43 4.92 0.32 -7.41
C ASP A 43 4.26 -1.05 -7.50
N VAL A 44 3.48 -1.22 -8.56
CA VAL A 44 3.04 -2.52 -9.04
C VAL A 44 4.31 -3.35 -9.16
N ASN A 45 4.44 -4.38 -8.32
CA ASN A 45 5.52 -5.33 -8.48
C ASN A 45 5.37 -5.98 -9.85
N ALA A 46 6.16 -5.56 -10.82
CA ALA A 46 6.09 -6.04 -12.20
C ALA A 46 6.39 -7.55 -12.30
N ASP A 47 7.11 -8.09 -11.31
CA ASP A 47 7.43 -9.51 -11.19
C ASP A 47 6.42 -10.27 -10.34
N ASP A 48 5.32 -9.64 -9.93
CA ASP A 48 4.29 -10.32 -9.16
C ASP A 48 3.74 -11.50 -9.97
N PRO A 49 3.92 -12.74 -9.47
CA PRO A 49 3.58 -13.95 -10.21
C PRO A 49 2.09 -14.03 -10.54
N PHE A 50 1.21 -13.35 -9.80
CA PHE A 50 -0.22 -13.30 -10.07
C PHE A 50 -0.56 -12.54 -11.36
N PHE A 51 0.18 -11.48 -11.68
CA PHE A 51 -0.01 -10.73 -12.93
C PHE A 51 0.57 -11.45 -14.15
N ASN A 52 1.46 -12.43 -13.94
CA ASN A 52 2.04 -13.26 -14.99
C ASN A 52 1.30 -14.59 -15.21
N LEU A 53 0.21 -14.86 -14.49
CA LEU A 53 -0.62 -16.04 -14.67
C LEU A 53 -1.34 -16.01 -16.04
N LYS A 54 -0.77 -16.72 -17.02
CA LYS A 54 -1.40 -16.94 -18.34
C LYS A 54 -2.12 -18.29 -18.36
N PHE A 55 -3.42 -18.29 -18.11
CA PHE A 55 -4.26 -19.47 -18.30
C PHE A 55 -4.79 -19.51 -19.75
N LYS A 56 -4.58 -20.64 -20.44
CA LYS A 56 -5.11 -20.88 -21.78
C LYS A 56 -6.45 -21.60 -21.68
N GLY A 57 -7.55 -20.87 -21.56
CA GLY A 57 -8.89 -21.47 -21.64
C GLY A 57 -9.25 -21.87 -23.07
N LYS A 58 -9.70 -23.12 -23.29
CA LYS A 58 -10.39 -23.48 -24.53
C LYS A 58 -11.85 -22.99 -24.47
N LYS A 59 -12.40 -22.63 -25.63
CA LYS A 59 -13.78 -22.13 -25.76
C LYS A 59 -14.76 -23.17 -25.21
N GLY A 60 -15.39 -22.87 -24.07
CA GLY A 60 -16.35 -23.76 -23.38
C GLY A 60 -15.90 -24.29 -22.02
N GLU A 61 -14.64 -24.09 -21.61
CA GLU A 61 -14.17 -24.47 -20.28
C GLU A 61 -14.29 -23.31 -19.28
N ARG A 62 -14.58 -23.68 -18.02
CA ARG A 62 -14.80 -22.78 -16.88
C ARG A 62 -13.49 -22.15 -16.40
N GLY A 63 -12.84 -21.34 -17.25
CA GLY A 63 -11.59 -20.65 -16.89
C GLY A 63 -11.67 -19.86 -15.59
N SER A 64 -12.86 -19.36 -15.23
CA SER A 64 -13.12 -18.70 -13.94
C SER A 64 -12.77 -19.57 -12.72
N VAL A 65 -13.03 -20.88 -12.78
CA VAL A 65 -12.76 -21.79 -11.66
C VAL A 65 -11.25 -21.98 -11.47
N GLU A 66 -10.48 -22.00 -12.56
CA GLU A 66 -9.02 -22.07 -12.50
C GLU A 66 -8.41 -20.77 -11.95
N HIS A 67 -8.99 -19.62 -12.32
CA HIS A 67 -8.63 -18.33 -11.73
C HIS A 67 -8.88 -18.30 -10.22
N ASP A 68 -10.06 -18.76 -9.78
CA ASP A 68 -10.42 -18.73 -8.37
C ASP A 68 -9.53 -19.66 -7.53
N VAL A 69 -9.20 -20.85 -8.02
CA VAL A 69 -8.28 -21.78 -7.32
C VAL A 69 -6.87 -21.19 -7.24
N ALA A 70 -6.36 -20.58 -8.31
CA ALA A 70 -5.02 -20.01 -8.32
C ALA A 70 -4.89 -18.77 -7.41
N LEU A 71 -5.96 -17.98 -7.27
CA LEU A 71 -5.98 -16.76 -6.47
C LEU A 71 -6.33 -16.99 -5.01
N TYR A 72 -7.24 -17.92 -4.72
CA TYR A 72 -7.82 -18.07 -3.38
C TYR A 72 -7.58 -19.45 -2.75
N GLY A 73 -6.99 -20.40 -3.49
CA GLY A 73 -6.87 -21.79 -3.08
C GLY A 73 -8.21 -22.53 -3.09
N THR A 74 -8.18 -23.86 -2.96
CA THR A 74 -9.39 -24.63 -2.65
C THR A 74 -9.74 -24.38 -1.20
N GLY A 75 -10.76 -23.56 -0.94
CA GLY A 75 -11.25 -23.32 0.41
C GLY A 75 -11.54 -24.64 1.12
N GLU A 76 -10.88 -24.87 2.25
CA GLU A 76 -11.29 -25.85 3.26
C GLU A 76 -12.49 -25.31 4.05
#